data_AF-A0A936VVF9-F1
#
_entry.id   AF-A0A936VVF9-F1
#
_cell.length_a   1.000
_cell.length_b   1.000
_cell.length_c   1.000
_cell.angle_alpha   90.00
_cell.angle_beta   90.00
_cell.angle_gamma   90.00
#
_symmetry.space_group_name_H-M   'P 1'
#
loop_
_entity.id
_entity.type
_entity.pdbx_description
1 polymer ?
#
loop_
_entity_poly.entity_id
_entity_poly.type
_entity_poly.pdbx_seq_one_letter_code
_entity_poly.pdbx_strand_id
1 'polypeptide(L)' 'MKVRVVSTGSKAKAVQVVNYFKYKAILLKHIGSEHDSKELDELKLLAYEWNKNYVGNYLNFQMITPTICFNQS' A
#
# COMPACT_ATOMS: atom_id res chain seq x y z
N MET A 1 -1.41 -3.66 -6.08
CA MET A 1 -0.77 -3.70 -4.74
C MET A 1 -1.53 -4.69 -3.87
N LYS A 2 -0.87 -5.30 -2.88
CA LYS A 2 -1.49 -6.33 -2.02
C LYS A 2 -1.57 -5.83 -0.58
N VAL A 3 -2.74 -5.96 0.04
CA VAL A 3 -2.89 -5.76 1.49
C VAL A 3 -2.40 -7.03 2.19
N ARG A 4 -1.52 -6.89 3.16
CA ARG A 4 -1.06 -7.99 4.02
C ARG A 4 -1.28 -7.64 5.48
N VAL A 5 -1.54 -8.66 6.28
CA VAL A 5 -1.62 -8.54 7.74
C VAL A 5 -0.45 -9.32 8.32
N VAL A 6 0.31 -8.69 9.22
CA VAL A 6 1.46 -9.31 9.88
C VAL A 6 1.30 -9.24 11.40
N SER A 7 1.64 -10.30 12.10
CA SER A 7 1.70 -10.28 13.57
C SER A 7 2.93 -9.51 14.03
N THR A 8 2.76 -8.58 14.96
CA THR A 8 3.84 -7.82 15.57
C THR A 8 4.35 -8.53 16.82
N GLY A 9 5.54 -8.13 17.31
CA GLY A 9 6.11 -8.67 18.55
C GLY A 9 5.24 -8.42 19.80
N SER A 10 4.36 -7.43 19.76
CA SER A 10 3.41 -7.14 20.84
C SER A 10 2.16 -8.03 20.83
N LYS A 11 2.01 -8.96 19.87
CA LYS A 11 0.78 -9.72 19.56
C LYS A 11 -0.32 -8.92 18.85
N ALA A 12 -0.04 -7.69 18.40
CA ALA A 12 -0.95 -6.96 17.52
C ALA A 12 -0.87 -7.51 16.09
N LYS A 13 -1.84 -7.14 15.26
CA LYS A 13 -1.86 -7.41 13.82
C LYS A 13 -1.72 -6.08 13.08
N ALA A 14 -0.64 -5.91 12.33
CA ALA A 14 -0.39 -4.73 11.52
C ALA A 14 -0.89 -4.93 10.09
N VAL A 15 -1.68 -3.96 9.60
CA VAL A 15 -2.15 -3.91 8.22
C VAL A 15 -1.20 -3.07 7.39
N GLN A 16 -0.72 -3.66 6.30
CA GLN A 16 0.30 -3.08 5.44
C GLN A 16 -0.09 -3.23 3.98
N VAL A 17 0.25 -2.24 3.18
CA VAL A 17 0.17 -2.31 1.72
C VAL A 17 1.57 -2.57 1.17
N VAL A 18 1.70 -3.64 0.39
CA VAL A 18 2.96 -4.04 -0.24
C VAL A 18 2.82 -4.16 -1.74
N ASN A 19 3.94 -3.96 -2.43
CA ASN A 19 4.10 -4.31 -3.83
C ASN A 19 5.14 -5.42 -3.96
N TYR A 20 4.87 -6.40 -4.82
CA TYR A 20 5.85 -7.44 -5.13
C TYR A 20 6.57 -7.05 -6.40
N PHE A 21 7.88 -6.87 -6.31
CA PHE A 21 8.73 -6.56 -7.46
C PHE A 21 9.98 -7.44 -7.40
N LYS A 22 10.26 -8.16 -8.50
CA LYS A 22 11.40 -9.09 -8.59
C LYS A 22 11.52 -10.00 -7.36
N TYR A 23 10.40 -10.63 -6.97
CA TYR A 23 10.29 -11.54 -5.82
C TYR A 23 10.54 -10.90 -4.44
N LYS A 24 10.73 -9.58 -4.37
CA LYS A 24 10.86 -8.84 -3.11
C LYS A 24 9.56 -8.12 -2.80
N ALA A 25 9.13 -8.19 -1.55
CA ALA A 25 8.01 -7.40 -1.05
C ALA A 25 8.53 -6.01 -0.63
N ILE A 26 8.12 -4.99 -1.37
CA ILE A 26 8.39 -3.58 -1.06
C ILE A 26 7.20 -3.06 -0.25
N LEU A 27 7.46 -2.57 0.96
CA LEU A 27 6.45 -1.93 1.79
C LEU A 27 6.15 -0.54 1.24
N LEU A 28 4.91 -0.32 0.79
CA LEU A 28 4.48 0.98 0.28
C LEU A 28 3.90 1.86 1.39
N LYS A 29 3.05 1.27 2.25
CA LYS A 29 2.38 1.99 3.33
C LYS A 29 2.10 1.08 4.52
N HIS A 30 2.41 1.57 5.71
CA HIS A 30 1.89 1.05 6.96
C HIS A 30 0.57 1.78 7.27
N ILE A 31 -0.52 1.05 7.47
CA ILE A 31 -1.84 1.63 7.74
C ILE A 31 -2.07 1.76 9.24
N GLY A 32 -1.76 0.72 10.00
CA GLY A 32 -1.85 0.71 11.47
C GLY A 32 -1.67 -0.71 12.00
N SER A 33 -1.74 -0.86 13.32
CA SER A 33 -1.73 -2.16 13.97
C SER A 33 -2.73 -2.21 15.10
N GLU A 34 -3.49 -3.30 15.18
CA GLU A 34 -4.43 -3.50 16.28
C GLU A 34 -4.50 -4.90 16.83
N HIS A 35 -4.95 -4.98 18.09
CA HIS A 35 -5.18 -6.25 18.79
C HIS A 35 -6.60 -6.79 18.57
N ASP A 36 -7.56 -5.90 18.37
CA ASP A 36 -8.97 -6.26 18.16
C ASP A 36 -9.27 -6.61 16.69
N SER A 37 -10.10 -7.62 16.48
CA SER A 37 -10.44 -8.08 15.13
C SER A 37 -11.32 -7.10 14.35
N LYS A 38 -12.19 -6.35 15.03
CA LYS A 38 -13.12 -5.40 14.41
C LYS A 38 -12.35 -4.18 13.92
N GLU A 39 -11.49 -3.62 14.77
CA GLU A 39 -10.62 -2.50 14.39
C GLU A 39 -9.65 -2.89 13.26
N LEU A 40 -9.20 -4.15 13.26
CA LEU A 40 -8.37 -4.67 12.17
C LEU A 40 -9.09 -4.65 10.80
N ASP A 41 -10.40 -4.90 10.78
CA ASP A 41 -11.18 -4.84 9.53
C ASP A 41 -11.37 -3.41 9.03
N GLU A 42 -11.50 -2.43 9.93
CA GLU A 42 -11.48 -1.01 9.60
C GLU A 42 -10.13 -0.60 8.98
N LEU A 43 -9.01 -1.07 9.56
CA LEU A 43 -7.67 -0.84 8.99
C LEU A 43 -7.51 -1.48 7.60
N LYS A 44 -8.12 -2.65 7.36
CA LYS A 44 -8.14 -3.26 6.01
C LYS A 44 -8.93 -2.41 5.03
N LEU A 45 -10.08 -1.89 5.43
CA LEU A 45 -10.90 -1.02 4.58
C LEU A 45 -10.10 0.23 4.16
N LEU A 46 -9.45 0.90 5.11
CA LEU A 46 -8.56 2.03 4.85
C LEU A 46 -7.41 1.66 3.91
N ALA A 47 -6.86 0.46 4.04
CA ALA A 47 -5.83 -0.05 3.13
C ALA A 47 -6.34 -0.21 1.68
N TYR A 48 -7.58 -0.68 1.51
CA TYR A 48 -8.21 -0.82 0.20
C TYR A 48 -8.54 0.54 -0.43
N GLU A 49 -9.02 1.49 0.36
CA GLU A 49 -9.25 2.86 -0.09
C GLU A 49 -7.95 3.55 -0.51
N TRP A 50 -6.89 3.41 0.29
CA TRP A 50 -5.56 3.89 -0.07
C TRP A 50 -5.08 3.28 -1.39
N ASN A 51 -5.29 1.97 -1.58
CA ASN A 51 -4.93 1.30 -2.84
C ASN A 51 -5.65 1.91 -4.05
N LYS A 52 -6.96 2.16 -3.93
CA LYS A 52 -7.76 2.76 -5.00
C LYS A 52 -7.27 4.17 -5.34
N ASN A 53 -7.01 4.98 -4.33
CA ASN A 53 -6.51 6.34 -4.50
C ASN A 53 -5.10 6.39 -5.08
N TYR A 54 -4.22 5.47 -4.68
CA TYR A 54 -2.86 5.40 -5.24
C TYR A 54 -2.88 5.10 -6.75
N VAL A 55 -3.73 4.17 -7.21
CA VAL A 55 -3.88 3.89 -8.65
C VAL A 55 -4.42 5.12 -9.38
N GLY A 56 -5.44 5.79 -8.83
CA GLY A 56 -5.98 7.02 -9.40
C GLY A 56 -4.92 8.13 -9.52
N ASN A 57 -4.15 8.36 -8.45
CA ASN A 57 -3.07 9.35 -8.45
C ASN A 57 -1.94 8.98 -9.41
N TYR A 58 -1.57 7.70 -9.51
CA TYR A 58 -0.55 7.24 -10.44
C TYR A 58 -0.97 7.41 -11.91
N LEU A 59 -2.22 7.06 -12.24
CA LEU A 59 -2.78 7.25 -13.59
C LEU A 59 -2.89 8.74 -13.94
N ASN A 60 -3.34 9.57 -13.01
CA ASN A 60 -3.38 11.03 -13.21
C ASN A 60 -1.98 11.61 -13.40
N PHE A 61 -0.98 11.13 -12.64
CA PHE A 61 0.41 11.55 -12.83
C PHE A 61 0.91 11.22 -14.23
N GLN A 62 0.66 10.01 -14.75
CA GLN A 62 1.07 9.63 -16.11
C GLN A 62 0.31 10.36 -17.23
N MET A 63 -0.96 10.75 -16.99
CA MET A 63 -1.73 11.55 -17.95
C MET A 63 -1.29 13.01 -17.99
N ILE A 64 -0.76 13.56 -16.90
CA ILE A 64 -0.32 14.96 -16.80
C ILE A 64 1.16 15.12 -17.18
N THR A 65 1.95 14.04 -17.21
CA THR A 65 3.31 14.05 -17.77
C THR A 65 3.32 13.53 -19.21
N PRO A 66 3.08 14.36 -20.25
CA PRO A 66 3.36 13.91 -21.61
C PRO A 66 4.88 13.79 -21.73
N THR A 67 5.37 12.55 -21.84
CA THR A 67 6.65 12.20 -22.48
C THR A 67 7.82 13.17 -22.28
N ILE A 68 8.17 13.51 -21.04
CA ILE A 68 9.45 14.17 -20.75
C ILE A 68 9.96 13.51 -19.48
N CYS A 69 10.79 12.47 -19.63
CA CYS A 69 11.75 11.91 -18.65
C CYS A 69 11.99 10.40 -18.92
N PHE A 70 12.29 10.02 -20.16
CA PHE A 70 13.02 8.79 -20.46
C PHE A 70 14.09 9.11 -21.51
N ASN A 71 14.97 10.06 -21.19
CA ASN A 71 16.32 10.05 -21.73
C ASN A 71 17.17 11.04 -20.94
N GLN A 72 17.96 10.54 -19.98
CA GLN A 72 19.30 11.04 -19.68
C GLN A 72 20.12 9.84 -19.15
N SER A 73 20.73 9.13 -20.10
CA SER A 73 22.05 8.50 -19.93
C SER A 73 23.13 9.55 -20.11
#